data_AF-A0A1Q2SP93-F1
#
_entry.id   AF-A0A1Q2SP93-F1
#
_cell.length_a   1.000
_cell.length_b   1.000
_cell.length_c   1.000
_cell.angle_alpha   90.00
_cell.angle_beta   90.00
_cell.angle_gamma   90.00
#
_symmetry.space_group_name_H-M   'P 1'
#
loop_
_entity.id
_entity.type
_entity.pdbx_description
1 polymer ?
#
loop_
_entity_poly.entity_id
_entity_poly.type
_entity_poly.pdbx_seq_one_letter_code
_entity_poly.pdbx_strand_id
1 'polypeptide(L)'
;MIEPKILDDLARKLADSVPRGLQDFQRDVEKNFRATLNSAFARLDLVTREEFDVQQAVLARTRMKLEALETQVVELEVQAGLRKESQKPLEEQT
;
A
#
# COMPACT_ATOMS: atom_id res chain seq x y z
N MET A 1 3.88 -0.28 -6.42
CA MET A 1 4.66 -1.50 -6.08
C MET A 1 6.12 -1.25 -6.41
N ILE A 2 7.04 -1.73 -5.58
CA ILE A 2 8.47 -1.70 -5.94
C ILE A 2 8.77 -3.02 -6.63
N GLU A 3 8.78 -2.99 -7.96
CA GLU A 3 9.13 -4.13 -8.78
C GLU A 3 10.66 -4.30 -8.81
N PRO A 4 11.19 -5.53 -8.88
CA PRO A 4 12.62 -5.77 -9.08
C PRO A 4 13.17 -5.02 -10.30
N LYS A 5 12.37 -4.89 -11.36
CA LYS A 5 12.68 -4.09 -12.55
C LYS A 5 12.85 -2.61 -12.24
N ILE A 6 12.04 -2.05 -11.35
CA ILE A 6 12.15 -0.64 -10.94
C ILE A 6 13.47 -0.41 -10.18
N LEU A 7 13.91 -1.38 -9.39
CA LEU A 7 15.21 -1.32 -8.68
C LEU A 7 16.38 -1.41 -9.65
N ASP A 8 16.32 -2.35 -10.59
CA ASP A 8 17.35 -2.52 -11.61
C ASP A 8 17.41 -1.30 -12.56
N ASP A 9 16.26 -0.72 -12.92
CA ASP A 9 16.18 0.49 -13.74
C ASP A 9 16.69 1.73 -12.99
N LEU A 10 16.44 1.83 -11.68
CA LEU A 10 16.98 2.91 -10.84
C LEU A 10 18.50 2.80 -10.73
N ALA A 11 19.01 1.58 -10.51
CA ALA A 11 20.43 1.29 -10.46
C ALA A 11 21.11 1.63 -11.80
N ARG A 12 20.50 1.25 -12.92
CA ARG A 12 20.99 1.60 -14.28
C ARG A 12 21.00 3.09 -14.54
N LYS A 13 19.90 3.80 -14.27
CA LYS A 13 19.82 5.26 -14.47
C LYS A 13 20.86 6.02 -13.65
N LEU A 14 21.14 5.56 -12.43
CA LEU A 14 22.18 6.14 -11.59
C LEU A 14 23.58 5.78 -12.11
N ALA A 15 23.81 4.55 -12.55
CA ALA A 15 25.06 4.15 -13.19
C ALA A 15 25.35 4.93 -14.49
N ASP A 16 24.31 5.25 -15.26
CA ASP A 16 24.41 6.06 -16.49
C ASP A 16 24.67 7.55 -16.21
N SER A 17 24.37 8.01 -15.00
CA SER A 17 24.69 9.38 -14.55
C SER A 17 26.16 9.55 -14.11
N VAL A 18 26.93 8.46 -14.03
CA VAL A 18 28.35 8.49 -13.68
C VAL A 18 29.19 8.97 -14.89
N PRO A 19 30.13 9.92 -14.71
CA PRO A 19 30.94 10.45 -15.81
C PRO A 19 31.71 9.38 -16.58
N ARG A 20 31.75 9.48 -17.92
CA ARG A 20 32.30 8.45 -18.83
C ARG A 20 33.77 8.08 -18.58
N GLY A 21 34.55 8.91 -17.87
CA GLY A 21 35.93 8.61 -17.47
C GLY A 21 36.07 7.50 -16.42
N LEU A 22 34.96 6.97 -15.90
CA LEU A 22 34.90 5.96 -14.84
C LEU A 22 34.16 4.68 -15.28
N GLN A 23 34.11 4.37 -16.58
CA GLN A 23 33.38 3.19 -17.10
C GLN A 23 33.82 1.86 -16.47
N ASP A 24 35.11 1.68 -16.16
CA ASP A 24 35.60 0.49 -15.45
C ASP A 24 35.09 0.41 -14.00
N PHE A 25 34.81 1.56 -13.38
CA PHE A 25 34.19 1.66 -12.05
C PHE A 25 32.66 1.54 -12.07
N GLN A 26 32.02 1.63 -13.25
CA GLN A 26 30.56 1.65 -13.36
C GLN A 26 29.93 0.37 -12.80
N ARG A 27 30.54 -0.79 -13.07
CA ARG A 27 30.08 -2.09 -12.53
C ARG A 27 30.23 -2.18 -11.01
N ASP A 28 31.31 -1.65 -10.46
CA ASP A 28 31.54 -1.65 -9.02
C ASP A 28 30.61 -0.69 -8.29
N VAL A 29 30.31 0.47 -8.91
CA VAL A 29 29.31 1.42 -8.41
C VAL A 29 27.91 0.80 -8.44
N GLU A 30 27.53 0.13 -9.53
CA GLU A 30 26.24 -0.57 -9.64
C GLU A 30 26.09 -1.63 -8.53
N LYS A 31 27.12 -2.46 -8.33
CA LYS A 31 27.12 -3.51 -7.31
C LYS A 31 27.02 -2.95 -5.89
N ASN A 32 27.82 -1.92 -5.57
CA ASN A 32 27.78 -1.26 -4.26
C ASN A 32 26.44 -0.57 -4.03
N PHE A 33 25.90 0.09 -5.04
CA PHE A 33 24.60 0.76 -4.94
C PHE A 33 23.46 -0.24 -4.71
N ARG A 34 23.46 -1.37 -5.41
CA ARG A 34 22.49 -2.46 -5.19
C ARG A 34 22.58 -3.02 -3.76
N ALA A 35 23.79 -3.19 -3.24
CA ALA A 35 24.00 -3.63 -1.86
C ALA A 35 23.49 -2.58 -0.83
N THR A 36 23.73 -1.29 -1.08
CA THR A 36 23.21 -0.20 -0.24
C THR A 36 21.69 -0.13 -0.28
N LEU A 37 21.06 -0.22 -1.45
CA LEU A 37 19.61 -0.25 -1.59
C LEU A 37 19.00 -1.45 -0.86
N ASN A 38 19.55 -2.64 -1.06
CA ASN A 38 19.09 -3.83 -0.34
C ASN A 38 19.20 -3.66 1.18
N SER A 39 20.30 -3.07 1.65
CA SER A 39 20.50 -2.77 3.07
C SER A 39 19.53 -1.70 3.60
N ALA A 40 19.18 -0.70 2.77
CA ALA A 40 18.21 0.32 3.12
C ALA A 40 16.79 -0.26 3.18
N PHE A 41 16.39 -1.09 2.21
CA PHE A 41 15.10 -1.77 2.21
C PHE A 41 14.97 -2.78 3.37
N ALA A 42 16.04 -3.48 3.73
CA ALA A 42 16.06 -4.36 4.90
C ALA A 42 15.89 -3.60 6.23
N ARG A 43 16.15 -2.28 6.26
CA ARG A 43 15.90 -1.42 7.43
C ARG A 43 14.52 -0.79 7.43
N LEU A 44 13.78 -0.89 6.32
CA LEU A 44 12.38 -0.46 6.26
C LEU A 44 11.50 -1.62 6.74
N ASP A 45 10.43 -1.30 7.46
CA ASP A 45 9.43 -2.29 7.91
C ASP A 45 8.52 -2.68 6.74
N LEU A 46 9.10 -3.42 5.79
CA LEU A 46 8.43 -3.83 4.57
C LEU A 46 7.62 -5.10 4.84
N VAL A 47 6.31 -5.01 4.59
CA VAL A 47 5.45 -6.20 4.53
C VAL A 47 5.51 -6.84 3.15
N THR A 48 5.37 -8.16 3.10
CA THR A 48 5.27 -8.87 1.82
C THR A 48 3.98 -8.50 1.09
N ARG A 49 3.96 -8.72 -0.22
CA ARG A 49 2.76 -8.48 -1.03
C ARG A 49 1.59 -9.34 -0.56
N GLU A 50 1.86 -10.62 -0.26
CA GLU A 50 0.83 -11.54 0.20
C GLU A 50 0.20 -11.06 1.51
N GLU A 51 1.01 -10.59 2.48
CA GLU A 51 0.51 -10.00 3.72
C GLU A 51 -0.33 -8.75 3.47
N PHE A 52 0.11 -7.86 2.58
CA PHE A 52 -0.67 -6.67 2.21
C PHE A 52 -2.04 -7.04 1.61
N ASP A 53 -2.06 -7.98 0.66
CA ASP A 53 -3.30 -8.41 0.00
C ASP A 53 -4.25 -9.08 1.00
N VAL A 54 -3.72 -9.86 1.95
CA VAL A 54 -4.50 -10.44 3.05
C VAL A 54 -5.13 -9.34 3.91
N GLN A 55 -4.36 -8.32 4.32
CA GLN A 55 -4.91 -7.21 5.11
C GLN A 55 -5.97 -6.42 4.35
N GLN A 56 -5.76 -6.19 3.04
CA GLN A 56 -6.75 -5.54 2.19
C GLN A 56 -8.06 -6.36 2.12
N ALA A 57 -7.97 -7.68 1.99
CA ALA A 57 -9.13 -8.56 1.98
C ALA A 57 -9.87 -8.57 3.33
N VAL A 58 -9.14 -8.57 4.45
CA VAL A 58 -9.71 -8.45 5.81
C VAL A 58 -10.44 -7.11 5.97
N LEU A 59 -9.86 -6.02 5.49
CA LEU A 59 -10.48 -4.69 5.54
C LEU A 59 -11.77 -4.65 4.71
N ALA A 60 -11.74 -5.17 3.48
CA ALA A 60 -12.92 -5.25 2.63
C ALA A 60 -14.05 -6.05 3.29
N ARG A 61 -13.71 -7.21 3.90
CA ARG A 61 -14.68 -8.01 4.65
C ARG A 61 -15.23 -7.29 5.86
N THR A 62 -14.40 -6.52 6.56
CA THR A 62 -14.84 -5.75 7.73
C THR A 62 -15.80 -4.64 7.33
N ARG A 63 -15.54 -3.93 6.21
CA ARG A 63 -16.47 -2.92 5.67
C ARG A 63 -17.83 -3.51 5.33
N MET A 64 -17.86 -4.62 4.60
CA MET A 64 -19.14 -5.30 4.28
C MET A 64 -19.93 -5.70 5.54
N LYS A 65 -19.23 -6.17 6.58
CA LYS A 65 -19.89 -6.52 7.85
C LYS A 65 -20.37 -5.30 8.61
N LEU A 66 -19.62 -4.19 8.55
CA LEU A 66 -19.99 -2.92 9.18
C LEU A 66 -21.27 -2.38 8.54
N GLU A 67 -21.33 -2.30 7.22
CA GLU A 67 -22.52 -1.88 6.46
C GLU A 67 -23.76 -2.73 6.80
N ALA A 68 -23.58 -4.05 6.91
CA ALA A 68 -24.65 -4.97 7.29
C ALA A 68 -25.14 -4.75 8.73
N LEU A 69 -24.23 -4.46 9.66
CA LEU A 69 -24.57 -4.15 11.05
C LEU A 69 -25.26 -2.79 11.17
N GLU A 70 -24.77 -1.78 10.44
CA GLU A 70 -25.40 -0.46 10.38
C GLU A 70 -26.84 -0.58 9.87
N THR A 71 -27.06 -1.36 8.82
CA THR A 71 -28.41 -1.63 8.30
C THR A 71 -29.31 -2.27 9.36
N GLN A 72 -28.82 -3.31 10.05
CA GLN A 72 -29.58 -3.97 11.13
C GLN A 72 -29.89 -3.02 12.29
N VAL A 73 -28.94 -2.16 12.66
CA VAL A 73 -29.17 -1.14 13.70
C VAL A 73 -30.25 -0.17 13.27
N VAL A 74 -30.22 0.32 12.02
CA VAL A 74 -31.28 1.19 11.50
C VAL A 74 -32.64 0.50 11.54
N GLU A 75 -32.74 -0.75 11.10
CA GLU A 75 -33.99 -1.52 11.15
C GLU A 75 -34.52 -1.66 12.57
N LEU A 76 -33.65 -1.98 13.54
CA LEU A 76 -34.02 -2.09 14.95
C LEU A 76 -34.44 -0.75 15.55
N GLU A 77 -33.74 0.35 15.22
CA GLU A 77 -34.08 1.69 15.69
C GLU A 77 -35.44 2.16 15.15
N VAL A 78 -35.79 1.79 13.90
CA VAL A 78 -37.11 2.02 13.32
C VAL A 78 -38.18 1.17 14.02
N GLN A 79 -37.93 -0.12 14.23
CA GLN A 79 -38.87 -1.01 14.93
C GLN A 79 -39.12 -0.59 16.38
N ALA A 80 -38.10 -0.09 17.07
CA ALA A 80 -38.20 0.42 18.44
C ALA A 80 -38.85 1.82 18.52
N GLY A 81 -39.19 2.43 17.38
CA GLY A 81 -39.77 3.79 17.33
C GLY A 81 -38.79 4.89 17.72
N LEU A 82 -37.49 4.59 17.75
CA LEU A 82 -36.41 5.50 18.16
C LEU A 82 -35.90 6.38 17.00
N ARG A 83 -36.05 5.93 15.74
CA ARG A 83 -35.83 6.75 14.54
C ARG A 83 -37.15 7.11 13.86
N LYS A 84 -37.40 8.42 13.64
CA LYS A 84 -38.35 8.91 12.64
C LYS A 84 -37.60 9.08 11.31
N GLU A 85 -38.24 8.73 10.19
CA GLU A 85 -37.72 8.60 8.81
C GLU A 85 -36.84 9.74 8.23
N SER A 86 -36.55 10.80 8.97
CA SER A 86 -35.94 12.05 8.48
C SER A 86 -34.42 12.17 8.67
N GLN A 87 -33.72 11.14 9.14
CA GLN A 87 -32.24 11.18 9.26
C GLN A 87 -31.61 10.07 8.41
N LYS A 88 -31.40 10.36 7.12
CA LYS A 88 -30.44 9.62 6.29
C LYS A 88 -29.01 10.01 6.70
N PRO A 89 -28.08 9.05 6.86
CA PRO A 89 -26.69 9.36 7.13
C PRO A 89 -26.04 10.09 5.94
N LEU A 90 -25.28 11.14 6.25
CA LEU A 90 -24.38 11.83 5.32
C LEU A 90 -23.16 10.95 5.04
N GLU A 91 -23.31 9.90 4.23
CA GLU A 91 -22.17 9.06 3.81
C GLU A 91 -22.21 8.77 2.30
N GLU A 92 -22.45 9.81 1.51
CA GLU A 92 -22.01 9.87 0.10
C GLU A 92 -21.01 11.01 -0.03
N GLN A 93 -19.80 10.86 0.54
CA GLN A 93 -18.66 11.75 0.28
C GLN A 93 -17.39 11.22 0.97
N THR A 94 -16.69 10.26 0.37
CA THR A 94 -15.23 10.27 0.15
C THR A 94 -14.76 9.07 -0.66
#